data_AF-A0A6L6XWK9-F1
#
_entry.id   AF-A0A6L6XWK9-F1
#
_cell.length_a   1.000
_cell.length_b   1.000
_cell.length_c   1.000
_cell.angle_alpha   90.00
_cell.angle_beta   90.00
_cell.angle_gamma   90.00
#
_symmetry.space_group_name_H-M   'P 1'
#
loop_
_entity.id
_entity.type
_entity.pdbx_description
1 polymer ?
#
loop_
_entity_poly.entity_id
_entity_poly.type
_entity_poly.pdbx_seq_one_letter_code
_entity_poly.pdbx_strand_id
1 'polypeptide(L)'
;MRLRPVLVTAVVCSVAAVSACTADRDTPAAKLVAPAATSAAPTATSAACVPAPIEGGVLEGRSDDGTSVAALTFRQEAGPVRVGEEVKIVVRITGEGDLAVTAVRPDGAEAPLDWGPEPHSSSTFRQPGDEWGFGVTFDAPGCWTIELDRSEAGAGRLELEVV
;
A
#
# COMPACT_ATOMS: atom_id res chain seq x y z
N MET A 1 11.26 36.83 48.24
CA MET A 1 10.88 35.95 49.37
C MET A 1 11.02 34.50 48.88
N ARG A 2 12.21 33.92 49.07
CA ARG A 2 12.55 32.68 49.83
C ARG A 2 12.05 31.37 49.19
N LEU A 3 12.96 30.62 48.53
CA LEU A 3 13.63 29.34 48.94
C LEU A 3 12.72 28.11 48.77
N ARG A 4 12.90 27.22 47.78
CA ARG A 4 13.94 26.19 47.46
C ARG A 4 13.47 24.75 47.83
N PRO A 5 13.99 23.72 47.14
CA PRO A 5 13.34 22.44 46.80
C PRO A 5 13.64 21.31 47.79
N VAL A 6 13.00 20.14 47.62
CA VAL A 6 13.46 18.88 48.23
C VAL A 6 13.49 17.76 47.18
N LEU A 7 14.71 17.31 46.94
CA LEU A 7 15.12 16.06 46.30
C LEU A 7 15.05 14.96 47.38
N VAL A 8 14.54 13.77 47.07
CA VAL A 8 14.83 12.56 47.87
C VAL A 8 15.31 11.45 46.95
N THR A 9 16.51 11.00 47.26
CA THR A 9 17.35 10.02 46.56
C THR A 9 17.26 8.66 47.26
N ALA A 10 17.75 7.62 46.57
CA ALA A 10 18.35 6.37 47.07
C ALA A 10 17.41 5.14 47.04
N VAL A 11 17.63 4.18 46.12
CA VAL A 11 18.65 3.10 46.11
C VAL A 11 18.30 1.98 47.11
N VAL A 12 17.99 0.80 46.57
CA VAL A 12 18.16 -0.48 47.27
C VAL A 12 18.92 -1.43 46.35
N CYS A 13 20.05 -1.90 46.85
CA CYS A 13 20.97 -2.86 46.27
C CYS A 13 20.96 -4.12 47.15
N SER A 14 21.40 -5.25 46.59
CA SER A 14 21.92 -6.46 47.29
C SER A 14 20.90 -7.54 47.70
N VAL A 15 21.14 -8.87 47.63
CA VAL A 15 22.27 -9.75 47.22
C VAL A 15 21.76 -11.22 47.14
N ALA A 16 22.43 -12.04 46.30
CA ALA A 16 22.66 -13.51 46.16
C ALA A 16 22.00 -14.56 47.14
N ALA A 17 21.93 -15.88 46.90
CA ALA A 17 22.74 -16.82 46.12
C ALA A 17 22.08 -18.23 45.99
N VAL A 18 22.54 -18.98 44.96
CA VAL A 18 22.66 -20.45 44.72
C VAL A 18 21.57 -21.46 45.14
N SER A 19 21.17 -22.30 44.18
CA SER A 19 21.07 -23.75 44.40
C SER A 19 21.29 -24.51 43.09
N ALA A 20 22.21 -25.46 43.12
CA ALA A 20 22.62 -26.32 42.02
C ALA A 20 21.85 -27.65 42.08
N CYS A 21 21.50 -28.21 40.91
CA CYS A 21 21.34 -29.66 40.72
C CYS A 21 21.64 -29.99 39.25
N THR A 22 22.68 -30.78 39.05
CA THR A 22 23.07 -31.41 37.79
C THR A 22 22.17 -32.60 37.49
N ALA A 23 21.75 -32.76 36.24
CA ALA A 23 21.46 -34.09 35.67
C ALA A 23 21.51 -33.99 34.14
N ASP A 24 22.69 -34.30 33.59
CA ASP A 24 22.86 -34.73 32.21
C ASP A 24 21.96 -35.94 31.92
N ARG A 25 21.16 -35.82 30.86
CA ARG A 25 20.69 -36.97 30.09
C ARG A 25 20.79 -36.61 28.62
N ASP A 26 21.83 -37.13 28.00
CA ASP A 26 21.96 -37.30 26.56
C ASP A 26 20.69 -37.91 25.98
N THR A 27 20.10 -37.24 25.01
CA THR A 27 19.24 -37.87 24.01
C THR A 27 19.45 -37.12 22.69
N PRO A 28 20.03 -37.75 21.66
CA PRO A 28 20.18 -37.13 20.37
C PRO A 28 18.82 -37.17 19.66
N ALA A 29 18.03 -36.11 19.83
CA ALA A 29 16.83 -35.89 19.02
C ALA A 29 17.22 -35.11 17.75
N ALA A 30 17.17 -35.85 16.64
CA ALA A 30 17.31 -35.46 15.25
C ALA A 30 17.13 -33.96 14.94
N LYS A 31 18.15 -33.42 14.26
CA LYS A 31 18.11 -32.15 13.53
C LYS A 31 17.05 -32.26 12.43
N LEU A 32 15.81 -31.90 12.72
CA LEU A 32 14.78 -31.73 11.69
C LEU A 32 15.14 -30.47 10.89
N VAL A 33 15.80 -30.69 9.76
CA VAL A 33 15.90 -29.70 8.69
C VAL A 33 14.48 -29.41 8.25
N ALA A 34 13.94 -28.26 8.63
CA ALA A 34 12.73 -27.75 8.03
C ALA A 34 13.01 -27.59 6.52
N PRO A 35 12.25 -28.23 5.63
CA PRO A 35 12.34 -27.90 4.22
C PRO A 35 11.91 -26.44 4.05
N ALA A 36 12.75 -25.64 3.41
CA ALA A 36 12.36 -24.33 2.93
C ALA A 36 11.12 -24.53 2.05
N ALA A 37 9.97 -24.05 2.53
CA ALA A 37 8.80 -23.92 1.70
C ALA A 37 9.14 -22.86 0.66
N THR A 38 9.56 -23.29 -0.53
CA THR A 38 9.54 -22.46 -1.72
C THR A 38 8.07 -22.15 -1.99
N SER A 39 7.57 -21.08 -1.39
CA SER A 39 6.34 -20.45 -1.81
C SER A 39 6.61 -19.90 -3.21
N ALA A 40 6.29 -20.70 -4.22
CA ALA A 40 6.14 -20.17 -5.57
C ALA A 40 5.00 -19.15 -5.49
N ALA A 41 5.35 -17.86 -5.42
CA ALA A 41 4.38 -16.81 -5.67
C ALA A 41 3.74 -17.15 -7.03
N PRO A 42 2.40 -17.14 -7.15
CA PRO A 42 1.79 -17.23 -8.46
C PRO A 42 2.38 -16.08 -9.26
N THR A 43 3.07 -16.39 -10.35
CA THR A 43 3.34 -15.39 -11.38
C THR A 43 1.96 -14.99 -11.87
N ALA A 44 1.42 -13.92 -11.30
CA ALA A 44 0.30 -13.22 -11.89
C ALA A 44 0.81 -12.85 -13.29
N THR A 45 0.41 -13.63 -14.28
CA THR A 45 0.50 -13.21 -15.67
C THR A 45 -0.29 -11.92 -15.69
N SER A 46 0.39 -10.77 -15.66
CA SER A 46 -0.28 -9.49 -15.75
C SER A 46 -1.15 -9.58 -16.99
N ALA A 47 -2.46 -9.41 -16.80
CA ALA A 47 -3.34 -9.22 -17.93
C ALA A 47 -2.70 -8.14 -18.80
N ALA A 48 -2.61 -8.37 -20.12
CA ALA A 48 -2.00 -7.41 -21.01
C ALA A 48 -2.60 -6.03 -20.74
N CYS A 49 -1.76 -5.05 -20.43
CA CYS A 49 -2.20 -3.71 -20.10
C CYS A 49 -2.97 -3.12 -21.29
N VAL A 50 -4.21 -2.68 -21.06
CA VAL A 50 -5.11 -2.01 -21.98
C VAL A 50 -5.40 -0.62 -21.39
N PRO A 51 -4.58 0.39 -21.70
CA PRO A 51 -4.74 1.71 -21.11
C PRO A 51 -6.06 2.33 -21.56
N ALA A 52 -6.77 2.98 -20.62
CA ALA A 52 -7.95 3.76 -20.92
C ALA A 52 -7.57 5.24 -21.19
N PRO A 53 -8.27 5.94 -22.09
CA PRO A 53 -8.03 7.36 -22.31
C PRO A 53 -8.44 8.19 -21.10
N ILE A 54 -7.75 9.31 -20.88
CA ILE A 54 -8.16 10.33 -19.90
C ILE A 54 -9.02 11.37 -20.63
N GLU A 55 -10.32 11.39 -20.36
CA GLU A 55 -11.28 12.30 -20.99
C GLU A 55 -11.78 13.34 -19.99
N GLY A 56 -11.54 14.63 -20.27
CA GLY A 56 -11.94 15.70 -19.34
C GLY A 56 -11.30 15.58 -17.94
N GLY A 57 -10.15 14.91 -17.85
CA GLY A 57 -9.47 14.59 -16.59
C GLY A 57 -9.93 13.29 -15.94
N VAL A 58 -10.96 12.62 -16.47
CA VAL A 58 -11.51 11.38 -15.92
C VAL A 58 -10.90 10.16 -16.59
N LEU A 59 -10.52 9.16 -15.79
CA LEU A 59 -10.04 7.86 -16.20
C LEU A 59 -11.01 6.78 -15.68
N GLU A 60 -11.61 6.02 -16.59
CA GLU A 60 -12.48 4.90 -16.23
C GLU A 60 -11.65 3.69 -15.84
N GLY A 61 -12.01 3.07 -14.72
CA GLY A 61 -11.36 1.86 -14.24
C GLY A 61 -12.05 0.58 -14.71
N ARG A 62 -11.46 -0.55 -14.36
CA ARG A 62 -12.02 -1.89 -14.62
C ARG A 62 -12.07 -2.72 -13.36
N SER A 63 -13.01 -3.63 -13.32
CA SER A 63 -13.15 -4.66 -12.30
C SER A 63 -13.67 -5.94 -12.94
N ASP A 64 -13.42 -7.07 -12.28
CA ASP A 64 -13.91 -8.38 -12.69
C ASP A 64 -15.12 -8.82 -11.84
N ASP A 65 -15.43 -8.10 -10.76
CA ASP A 65 -16.47 -8.43 -9.77
C ASP A 65 -17.68 -7.47 -9.79
N GLY A 66 -17.73 -6.55 -10.75
CA GLY A 66 -18.79 -5.54 -10.86
C GLY A 66 -18.55 -4.29 -10.01
N THR A 67 -17.40 -4.18 -9.32
CA THR A 67 -16.97 -2.96 -8.66
C THR A 67 -16.90 -1.80 -9.64
N SER A 68 -17.59 -0.69 -9.36
CA SER A 68 -17.45 0.53 -10.15
C SER A 68 -16.18 1.26 -9.73
N VAL A 69 -15.38 1.69 -10.72
CA VAL A 69 -14.14 2.45 -10.50
C VAL A 69 -14.08 3.59 -11.50
N ALA A 70 -13.94 4.81 -11.00
CA ALA A 70 -13.67 5.99 -11.84
C ALA A 70 -12.72 6.92 -11.10
N ALA A 71 -11.77 7.50 -11.81
CA ALA A 71 -10.76 8.39 -11.24
C ALA A 71 -10.76 9.76 -11.91
N LEU A 72 -10.62 10.81 -11.10
CA LEU A 72 -10.35 12.17 -11.54
C LEU A 72 -8.86 12.47 -11.33
N THR A 73 -8.18 12.84 -12.41
CA THR A 73 -6.76 13.18 -12.41
C THR A 73 -6.56 14.69 -12.31
N PHE A 74 -5.66 15.10 -11.42
CA PHE A 74 -5.24 16.49 -11.25
C PHE A 74 -3.79 16.60 -11.70
N ARG A 75 -3.60 17.36 -12.77
CA ARG A 75 -2.38 17.38 -13.56
C ARG A 75 -2.05 18.79 -13.99
N GLN A 76 -0.78 19.03 -14.29
CA GLN A 76 -0.33 20.35 -14.74
C GLN A 76 -0.76 20.64 -16.18
N GLU A 77 -0.76 19.60 -17.02
CA GLU A 77 -1.08 19.71 -18.44
C GLU A 77 -2.14 18.71 -18.87
N ALA A 78 -2.91 19.07 -19.90
CA ALA A 78 -3.81 18.15 -20.58
C ALA A 78 -3.03 17.28 -21.58
N GLY A 79 -3.63 16.15 -21.98
CA GLY A 79 -3.03 15.20 -22.91
C GLY A 79 -2.45 13.96 -22.21
N PRO A 80 -1.56 13.19 -22.86
CA PRO A 80 -0.91 12.03 -22.23
C PRO A 80 -0.19 12.40 -20.94
N VAL A 81 -0.15 11.47 -19.98
CA VAL A 81 0.67 11.63 -18.75
C VAL A 81 2.13 11.52 -19.14
N ARG A 82 2.98 12.40 -18.61
CA ARG A 82 4.41 12.37 -18.94
C ARG A 82 5.27 11.73 -17.88
N VAL A 83 6.39 11.15 -18.30
CA VAL A 83 7.42 10.69 -17.36
C VAL A 83 7.88 11.83 -16.46
N GLY A 84 7.96 11.56 -15.16
CA GLY A 84 8.32 12.51 -14.10
C GLY A 84 7.19 13.43 -13.66
N GLU A 85 5.98 13.30 -14.23
CA GLU A 85 4.79 14.02 -13.76
C GLU A 85 4.24 13.37 -12.49
N GLU A 86 4.17 14.14 -11.40
CA GLU A 86 3.32 13.78 -10.25
C GLU A 86 1.86 14.00 -10.63
N VAL A 87 1.05 12.95 -10.53
CA VAL A 87 -0.38 13.00 -10.78
C VAL A 87 -1.10 12.74 -9.47
N LYS A 88 -1.93 13.70 -9.05
CA LYS A 88 -2.92 13.45 -8.01
C LYS A 88 -4.10 12.70 -8.63
N ILE A 89 -4.46 11.58 -8.03
CA ILE A 89 -5.56 10.72 -8.46
C ILE A 89 -6.61 10.71 -7.35
N VAL A 90 -7.82 11.14 -7.67
CA VAL A 90 -9.00 11.01 -6.80
C VAL A 90 -9.88 9.92 -7.37
N VAL A 91 -9.92 8.76 -6.72
CA VAL A 91 -10.71 7.62 -7.17
C VAL A 91 -12.02 7.55 -6.40
N ARG A 92 -13.10 7.18 -7.10
CA ARG A 92 -14.31 6.65 -6.50
C ARG A 92 -14.47 5.20 -6.86
N ILE A 93 -14.65 4.38 -5.83
CA ILE A 93 -14.69 2.93 -5.92
C ILE A 93 -15.76 2.37 -5.01
N THR A 94 -16.65 1.53 -5.54
CA THR A 94 -17.64 0.80 -4.73
C THR A 94 -16.97 -0.35 -3.98
N GLY A 95 -17.60 -0.82 -2.90
CA GLY A 95 -17.03 -1.85 -2.04
C GLY A 95 -16.97 -1.39 -0.60
N GLU A 96 -16.31 -2.16 0.26
CA GLU A 96 -16.33 -1.98 1.73
C GLU A 96 -14.92 -2.06 2.32
N GLY A 97 -14.68 -1.30 3.40
CA GLY A 97 -13.42 -1.26 4.14
C GLY A 97 -12.50 -0.10 3.78
N ASP A 98 -11.22 -0.21 4.14
CA ASP A 98 -10.19 0.75 3.74
C ASP A 98 -9.71 0.47 2.32
N LEU A 99 -9.13 1.46 1.65
CA LEU A 99 -8.53 1.29 0.33
C LEU A 99 -7.04 0.98 0.45
N ALA A 100 -6.58 -0.10 -0.17
CA ALA A 100 -5.19 -0.32 -0.51
C ALA A 100 -4.95 0.03 -1.99
N VAL A 101 -3.79 0.64 -2.27
CA VAL A 101 -3.40 1.06 -3.62
C VAL A 101 -1.98 0.60 -3.92
N THR A 102 -1.81 -0.06 -5.06
CA THR A 102 -0.49 -0.48 -5.57
C THR A 102 -0.28 0.11 -6.96
N ALA A 103 0.77 0.91 -7.13
CA ALA A 103 1.19 1.38 -8.44
C ALA A 103 2.19 0.39 -9.04
N VAL A 104 1.94 -0.08 -10.26
CA VAL A 104 2.77 -1.06 -10.96
C VAL A 104 3.32 -0.44 -12.24
N ARG A 105 4.65 -0.43 -12.34
CA ARG A 105 5.40 0.04 -13.51
C ARG A 105 5.16 -0.86 -14.73
N PRO A 106 5.51 -0.37 -15.94
CA PRO A 106 5.44 -1.17 -17.16
C PRO A 106 6.30 -2.45 -17.15
N ASP A 107 7.37 -2.49 -16.35
CA ASP A 107 8.21 -3.68 -16.15
C ASP A 107 7.67 -4.66 -15.10
N GLY A 108 6.54 -4.32 -14.46
CA GLY A 108 5.91 -5.10 -13.39
C GLY A 108 6.40 -4.80 -11.99
N ALA A 109 7.37 -3.89 -11.81
CA ALA A 109 7.84 -3.51 -10.48
C ALA A 109 6.87 -2.53 -9.80
N GLU A 110 6.66 -2.68 -8.49
CA GLU A 110 5.86 -1.73 -7.72
C GLU A 110 6.58 -0.38 -7.58
N ALA A 111 5.84 0.72 -7.76
CA ALA A 111 6.27 2.07 -7.46
C ALA A 111 5.64 2.53 -6.14
N PRO A 112 6.36 3.32 -5.32
CA PRO A 112 5.76 3.92 -4.14
C PRO A 112 4.72 4.98 -4.54
N LEU A 113 3.72 5.16 -3.68
CA LEU A 113 2.90 6.36 -3.71
C LEU A 113 3.69 7.53 -3.12
N ASP A 114 3.52 8.73 -3.66
CA ASP A 114 4.08 9.95 -3.07
C ASP A 114 3.35 10.29 -1.77
N TRP A 115 2.06 9.99 -1.71
CA TRP A 115 1.19 10.13 -0.54
C TRP A 115 -0.11 9.31 -0.72
N GLY A 116 -0.84 9.10 0.38
CA GLY A 116 -2.10 8.36 0.43
C GLY A 116 -1.95 6.84 0.50
N PRO A 117 -3.05 6.08 0.32
CA PRO A 117 -4.42 6.56 0.07
C PRO A 117 -5.06 7.26 1.27
N GLU A 118 -5.74 8.37 1.03
CA GLU A 118 -6.46 9.14 2.05
C GLU A 118 -7.97 9.19 1.74
N PRO A 119 -8.87 8.93 2.70
CA PRO A 119 -10.30 8.99 2.47
C PRO A 119 -10.81 10.43 2.35
N HIS A 120 -11.79 10.65 1.47
CA HIS A 120 -12.48 11.92 1.31
C HIS A 120 -13.99 11.78 1.55
N SER A 121 -14.55 12.67 2.36
CA SER A 121 -15.98 12.65 2.71
C SER A 121 -16.86 13.53 1.81
N SER A 122 -16.28 14.34 0.92
CA SER A 122 -17.06 15.25 0.07
C SER A 122 -16.28 15.74 -1.15
N SER A 123 -16.93 15.73 -2.32
CA SER A 123 -16.46 16.39 -3.54
C SER A 123 -17.62 16.70 -4.49
N THR A 124 -17.32 17.40 -5.59
CA THR A 124 -18.25 17.54 -6.72
C THR A 124 -18.11 16.42 -7.75
N PHE A 125 -17.14 15.51 -7.60
CA PHE A 125 -16.93 14.37 -8.48
C PHE A 125 -17.94 13.27 -8.13
N ARG A 126 -19.03 13.21 -8.91
CA ARG A 126 -20.14 12.29 -8.65
C ARG A 126 -19.99 11.02 -9.47
N GLN A 127 -19.41 10.01 -8.84
CA GLN A 127 -19.33 8.63 -9.33
C GLN A 127 -19.77 7.66 -8.20
N PRO A 128 -20.10 6.39 -8.48
CA PRO A 128 -20.44 5.43 -7.44
C PRO A 128 -19.26 5.15 -6.48
N GLY A 129 -19.57 4.87 -5.21
CA GLY A 129 -18.60 4.39 -4.21
C GLY A 129 -17.95 5.47 -3.34
N ASP A 130 -17.07 5.04 -2.45
CA ASP A 130 -16.32 5.92 -1.54
C ASP A 130 -15.19 6.63 -2.28
N GLU A 131 -14.82 7.82 -1.82
CA GLU A 131 -13.79 8.63 -2.46
C GLU A 131 -12.48 8.57 -1.69
N TRP A 132 -11.39 8.40 -2.44
CA TRP A 132 -10.02 8.32 -1.92
C TRP A 132 -9.07 9.12 -2.80
N GLY A 133 -8.04 9.72 -2.21
CA GLY A 133 -6.99 10.45 -2.91
C GLY A 133 -5.61 9.82 -2.69
N PHE A 134 -4.77 9.80 -3.73
CA PHE A 134 -3.35 9.46 -3.63
C PHE A 134 -2.54 10.17 -4.73
N GLY A 135 -1.22 10.21 -4.57
CA GLY A 135 -0.28 10.79 -5.52
C GLY A 135 0.69 9.74 -6.06
N VAL A 136 0.96 9.80 -7.37
CA VAL A 136 1.96 8.94 -8.03
C VAL A 136 2.80 9.78 -8.99
N THR A 137 4.11 9.69 -8.85
CA THR A 137 5.08 10.15 -9.84
C THR A 137 5.39 9.02 -10.81
N PHE A 138 4.98 9.19 -12.07
CA PHE A 138 5.19 8.17 -13.10
C PHE A 138 6.61 8.27 -13.65
N ASP A 139 7.53 7.43 -13.16
CA ASP A 139 8.98 7.54 -13.41
C ASP A 139 9.49 6.78 -14.65
N ALA A 140 8.60 6.12 -15.39
CA ALA A 140 8.93 5.33 -16.58
C ALA A 140 7.83 5.46 -17.65
N PRO A 141 8.19 5.46 -18.94
CA PRO A 141 7.21 5.46 -20.03
C PRO A 141 6.62 4.06 -20.23
N GLY A 142 5.39 4.01 -20.74
CA GLY A 142 4.64 2.80 -21.04
C GLY A 142 3.36 2.69 -20.23
N CYS A 143 2.79 1.48 -20.22
CA CYS A 143 1.50 1.23 -19.60
C CYS A 143 1.67 0.93 -18.11
N TRP A 144 1.09 1.79 -17.28
CA TRP A 144 1.05 1.63 -15.83
C TRP A 144 -0.27 1.04 -15.39
N THR A 145 -0.24 0.22 -14.35
CA THR A 145 -1.45 -0.29 -13.68
C THR A 145 -1.48 0.23 -12.25
N ILE A 146 -2.61 0.81 -11.85
CA ILE A 146 -2.90 1.12 -10.45
C ILE A 146 -3.92 0.10 -9.97
N GLU A 147 -3.51 -0.81 -9.10
CA GLU A 147 -4.40 -1.78 -8.46
C GLU A 147 -5.08 -1.15 -7.24
N LEU A 148 -6.36 -1.43 -7.09
CA LEU A 148 -7.23 -0.87 -6.06
C LEU A 148 -7.96 -2.03 -5.36
N ASP A 149 -7.76 -2.16 -4.05
CA ASP A 149 -8.36 -3.23 -3.26
C ASP A 149 -9.08 -2.64 -2.05
N ARG A 150 -10.37 -2.97 -1.91
CA ARG A 150 -11.18 -2.61 -0.74
C ARG A 150 -11.05 -3.76 0.25
N SER A 151 -10.56 -3.47 1.46
CA SER A 151 -10.07 -4.48 2.41
C SER A 151 -11.10 -5.53 2.84
N GLU A 152 -12.40 -5.25 2.66
CA GLU A 152 -13.48 -6.19 2.98
C GLU A 152 -14.13 -6.77 1.72
N ALA A 153 -14.44 -5.93 0.72
CA ALA A 153 -15.01 -6.38 -0.54
C ALA A 153 -14.88 -5.34 -1.65
N GLY A 154 -14.47 -5.78 -2.83
CA GLY A 154 -14.40 -4.98 -4.06
C GLY A 154 -12.97 -4.73 -4.50
N ALA A 155 -12.69 -4.99 -5.77
CA ALA A 155 -11.39 -4.70 -6.35
C ALA A 155 -11.52 -4.13 -7.76
N GLY A 156 -10.50 -3.40 -8.18
CA GLY A 156 -10.41 -2.91 -9.54
C GLY A 156 -9.04 -2.35 -9.86
N ARG A 157 -8.93 -1.77 -11.05
CA ARG A 157 -7.68 -1.19 -11.53
C ARG A 157 -7.92 0.00 -12.44
N LEU A 158 -6.96 0.90 -12.44
CA LEU A 158 -6.81 1.93 -13.45
C LEU A 158 -5.61 1.55 -14.31
N GLU A 159 -5.73 1.73 -15.61
CA GLU A 159 -4.62 1.50 -16.53
C GLU A 159 -4.47 2.69 -17.45
N LEU A 160 -3.26 3.22 -17.56
CA LEU A 160 -2.96 4.44 -18.28
C LEU A 160 -1.61 4.38 -18.97
N GLU A 161 -1.54 5.04 -20.13
CA GLU A 161 -0.31 5.18 -20.88
C GLU A 161 0.45 6.43 -20.41
N VAL A 162 1.75 6.25 -20.13
CA VAL A 162 2.69 7.31 -19.78
C VAL A 162 3.71 7.47 -20.92
N VAL A 163 3.98 8.70 -21.34
CA VAL A 163 4.85 9.01 -22.48
C VAL A 163 6.07 9.87 -22.14
#